data_AF-Q98TM3-F1
#
_entry.id   AF-Q98TM3-F1
#
_cell.length_a   1.000
_cell.length_b   1.000
_cell.length_c   1.000
_cell.angle_alpha   90.00
_cell.angle_beta   90.00
_cell.angle_gamma   90.00
#
_symmetry.space_group_name_H-M   'P 1'
#
loop_
_entity.id
_entity.type
_entity.pdbx_description
1 polymer ?
#
loop_
_entity_poly.entity_id
_entity_poly.type
_entity_poly.pdbx_seq_one_letter_code
_entity_poly.pdbx_strand_id
1 'polypeptide(L)'
;PAHAVVTRPEIRTKVVSFLKHQQTNFGSSTSADKFQMFGTEYGSNHLFKSSTKCLKETGQDYATFLGEEYMAVMSSLRTCKESTSDLEQLCTYNLCQS
;
A
#
# COMPACT_ATOMS: atom_id res chain seq x y z
N PRO A 1 -2.29 -8.58 7.35
CA PRO A 1 -3.05 -7.66 6.46
C PRO A 1 -2.64 -7.84 4.98
N ALA A 2 -3.54 -7.60 4.03
CA ALA A 2 -3.16 -7.58 2.60
C ALA A 2 -2.24 -6.39 2.29
N HIS A 3 -1.51 -6.42 1.17
CA HIS A 3 -0.74 -5.26 0.74
C HIS A 3 -1.69 -4.14 0.27
N ALA A 4 -1.35 -2.89 0.58
CA ALA A 4 -2.12 -1.72 0.20
C ALA A 4 -1.30 -0.75 -0.64
N VAL A 5 -2.00 -0.05 -1.54
CA VAL A 5 -1.47 1.17 -2.16
C VAL A 5 -1.82 2.33 -1.23
N VAL A 6 -0.81 3.05 -0.77
CA VAL A 6 -0.97 4.24 0.08
C VAL A 6 -0.72 5.50 -0.72
N THR A 7 -1.45 6.56 -0.40
CA THR A 7 -1.28 7.87 -1.02
C THR A 7 -1.67 8.96 -0.04
N ARG A 8 -1.30 10.21 -0.35
CA ARG A 8 -1.65 11.35 0.49
C ARG A 8 -3.13 11.71 0.32
N PRO A 9 -3.82 12.19 1.38
CA PRO A 9 -5.26 12.47 1.32
C PRO A 9 -5.68 13.38 0.16
N GLU A 10 -4.87 14.39 -0.16
CA GLU A 10 -5.16 15.41 -1.18
C GLU A 10 -5.23 14.87 -2.61
N ILE A 11 -4.61 13.71 -2.89
CA ILE A 11 -4.63 13.07 -4.22
C ILE A 11 -5.37 11.74 -4.21
N ARG A 12 -5.97 11.32 -3.09
CA ARG A 12 -6.66 10.03 -2.94
C ARG A 12 -7.65 9.76 -4.08
N THR A 13 -8.55 10.70 -4.34
CA THR A 13 -9.59 10.54 -5.38
C THR A 13 -8.98 10.33 -6.76
N LYS A 14 -7.91 11.05 -7.09
CA LYS A 14 -7.22 10.91 -8.39
C LYS A 14 -6.58 9.53 -8.52
N VAL A 15 -5.87 9.09 -7.49
CA VAL A 15 -5.18 7.78 -7.47
C VAL A 15 -6.19 6.63 -7.55
N VAL A 16 -7.26 6.69 -6.76
CA VAL A 16 -8.31 5.66 -6.78
C VAL A 16 -8.96 5.56 -8.16
N SER A 17 -9.37 6.69 -8.75
CA SER A 17 -9.98 6.71 -10.08
C SER A 17 -9.03 6.20 -11.16
N PHE A 18 -7.75 6.59 -11.10
CA PHE A 18 -6.73 6.11 -12.01
C PHE A 18 -6.53 4.59 -11.89
N LEU A 19 -6.36 4.06 -10.68
CA LEU A 19 -6.16 2.62 -10.46
C LEU A 19 -7.39 1.79 -10.88
N LYS A 20 -8.60 2.28 -10.63
CA LYS A 20 -9.83 1.64 -11.13
C LYS A 20 -9.84 1.55 -12.65
N HIS A 21 -9.53 2.66 -13.34
CA HIS A 21 -9.49 2.69 -14.79
C HIS A 21 -8.40 1.77 -15.37
N GLN A 22 -7.18 1.84 -14.83
CA GLN A 22 -6.06 1.00 -15.28
C GLN A 22 -6.34 -0.49 -15.04
N GLN A 23 -6.93 -0.85 -13.90
CA GLN A 23 -7.31 -2.23 -13.62
C GLN A 23 -8.37 -2.76 -14.60
N THR A 24 -9.35 -1.94 -15.02
CA THR A 24 -10.32 -2.36 -16.03
C THR A 24 -9.64 -2.66 -17.38
N ASN A 25 -8.61 -1.91 -17.74
CA ASN A 25 -7.92 -2.04 -19.03
C ASN A 25 -6.79 -3.08 -19.05
N PHE A 26 -6.16 -3.35 -17.90
CA PHE A 26 -4.91 -4.14 -17.80
C PHE A 26 -4.90 -5.15 -16.63
N GLY A 27 -6.02 -5.35 -15.95
CA GLY A 27 -6.14 -6.28 -14.82
C GLY A 27 -6.15 -7.75 -15.23
N SER A 28 -6.34 -8.66 -14.28
CA SER A 28 -6.24 -10.12 -14.53
C SER A 28 -7.25 -10.69 -15.53
N SER A 29 -8.31 -9.94 -15.89
CA SER A 29 -9.34 -10.38 -16.83
C SER A 29 -9.09 -9.93 -18.28
N THR A 30 -7.96 -9.27 -18.56
CA THR A 30 -7.66 -8.70 -19.90
C THR A 30 -6.73 -9.60 -20.71
N SER A 31 -6.77 -9.48 -22.03
CA SER A 31 -5.95 -10.27 -22.96
C SER A 31 -4.45 -10.15 -22.68
N ALA A 32 -3.71 -11.25 -22.83
CA ALA A 32 -2.25 -11.29 -22.63
C ALA A 32 -1.45 -10.46 -23.65
N ASP A 33 -2.04 -10.14 -24.80
CA ASP A 33 -1.41 -9.34 -25.86
C ASP A 33 -1.25 -7.83 -25.52
N LYS A 34 -1.69 -7.43 -24.32
CA LYS A 34 -1.57 -6.07 -23.79
C LYS A 34 -0.76 -6.09 -22.50
N PHE A 35 -0.34 -4.90 -22.06
CA PHE A 35 0.30 -4.73 -20.75
C PHE A 35 -0.52 -5.39 -19.63
N GLN A 36 0.15 -6.19 -18.79
CA GLN A 36 -0.46 -6.85 -17.64
C GLN A 36 -0.07 -6.13 -16.35
N MET A 37 -1.06 -5.66 -15.60
CA MET A 37 -0.83 -4.87 -14.38
C MET A 37 -0.34 -5.74 -13.21
N PHE A 38 -0.79 -6.99 -13.11
CA PHE A 38 -0.49 -7.90 -12.00
C PHE A 38 0.43 -9.07 -12.38
N GLY A 39 1.11 -9.00 -13.52
CA GLY A 39 1.97 -10.08 -14.00
C GLY A 39 2.89 -9.60 -15.10
N THR A 40 3.99 -10.32 -15.32
CA THR A 40 4.85 -10.12 -16.49
C THR A 40 5.38 -11.47 -16.95
N GLU A 41 5.76 -11.57 -18.22
CA GLU A 41 6.43 -12.76 -18.76
C GLU A 41 7.86 -12.96 -18.18
N TYR A 42 8.46 -11.89 -17.62
CA TYR A 42 9.88 -11.84 -17.27
C TYR A 42 10.20 -11.89 -15.77
N GLY A 43 9.20 -12.11 -14.91
CA GLY A 43 9.42 -12.17 -13.46
C GLY A 43 8.18 -11.87 -12.62
N SER A 44 8.28 -12.17 -11.33
CA SER A 44 7.20 -11.98 -10.36
C SER A 44 7.47 -10.80 -9.42
N ASN A 45 6.41 -10.13 -8.97
CA ASN A 45 6.43 -9.12 -7.90
C ASN A 45 7.19 -7.82 -8.22
N HIS A 46 6.90 -7.17 -9.35
CA HIS A 46 7.37 -5.81 -9.61
C HIS A 46 6.49 -4.79 -8.85
N LEU A 47 5.56 -4.13 -9.54
CA LEU A 47 4.68 -3.12 -8.95
C LEU A 47 3.63 -3.72 -8.01
N PHE A 48 3.12 -4.90 -8.37
CA PHE A 48 2.15 -5.65 -7.58
C PHE A 48 2.61 -7.11 -7.47
N LYS A 49 2.15 -7.79 -6.42
CA LYS A 49 2.33 -9.23 -6.30
C LYS A 49 1.74 -9.93 -7.52
N SER A 50 2.43 -10.93 -8.06
CA SER A 50 1.94 -11.67 -9.23
C SER A 50 0.65 -12.46 -8.96
N SER A 51 0.39 -12.77 -7.69
CA SER A 51 -0.83 -13.42 -7.23
C SER A 51 -2.02 -12.47 -7.04
N THR A 52 -1.84 -11.16 -7.21
CA THR A 52 -2.92 -10.18 -7.08
C THR A 52 -4.00 -10.43 -8.13
N LYS A 53 -5.25 -10.56 -7.70
CA LYS A 53 -6.42 -10.73 -8.59
C LYS A 53 -7.09 -9.40 -8.92
N CYS A 54 -7.15 -8.50 -7.95
CA CYS A 54 -7.67 -7.16 -8.10
C CYS A 54 -7.22 -6.27 -6.93
N LEU A 55 -7.36 -4.97 -7.13
CA LEU A 55 -7.30 -3.91 -6.15
C LEU A 55 -8.72 -3.58 -5.70
N LYS A 56 -8.92 -3.56 -4.39
CA LYS A 56 -10.16 -3.13 -3.73
C LYS A 56 -9.90 -1.80 -3.05
N GLU A 57 -10.73 -0.80 -3.33
CA GLU A 57 -10.65 0.49 -2.64
C GLU A 57 -10.96 0.31 -1.14
N THR A 58 -10.14 0.94 -0.30
CA THR A 58 -10.40 1.12 1.13
C THR A 58 -10.47 2.60 1.46
N GLY A 59 -11.41 2.98 2.32
CA GLY A 59 -11.55 4.34 2.88
C GLY A 59 -10.94 4.48 4.27
N GLN A 60 -10.24 3.46 4.75
CA GLN A 60 -9.74 3.35 6.12
C GLN A 60 -8.36 4.02 6.24
N ASP A 61 -8.07 4.57 7.42
CA ASP A 61 -6.70 4.92 7.80
C ASP A 61 -5.82 3.68 7.95
N TYR A 62 -4.51 3.90 8.10
CA TYR A 62 -3.54 2.81 8.14
C TYR A 62 -3.72 1.91 9.37
N ALA A 63 -4.11 2.44 10.53
CA ALA A 63 -4.25 1.66 11.76
C ALA A 63 -5.48 0.76 11.67
N THR A 64 -6.61 1.29 11.20
CA THR A 64 -7.85 0.55 10.95
C THR A 64 -7.63 -0.53 9.89
N PHE A 65 -6.90 -0.22 8.81
CA PHE A 65 -6.60 -1.19 7.75
C PHE A 65 -5.72 -2.36 8.24
N LEU A 66 -4.73 -2.07 9.08
CA LEU A 66 -3.81 -3.09 9.61
C LEU A 66 -4.44 -3.90 10.75
N GLY A 67 -5.38 -3.31 11.49
CA GLY A 67 -6.07 -3.94 12.60
C GLY A 67 -5.34 -3.78 13.94
N GLU A 68 -6.11 -3.87 15.02
CA GLU A 68 -5.65 -3.63 16.39
C GLU A 68 -4.50 -4.55 16.81
N GLU A 69 -4.60 -5.86 16.53
CA GLU A 69 -3.58 -6.85 16.88
C GLU A 69 -2.22 -6.53 16.22
N TYR A 70 -2.23 -6.17 14.94
CA TYR A 70 -1.02 -5.78 14.22
C TYR A 70 -0.40 -4.52 14.83
N MET A 71 -1.22 -3.53 15.13
CA MET A 71 -0.78 -2.28 15.73
C MET A 71 -0.19 -2.48 17.13
N ALA A 72 -0.77 -3.39 17.94
CA ALA A 72 -0.24 -3.75 19.25
C ALA A 72 1.15 -4.39 19.17
N VAL A 73 1.36 -5.32 18.23
CA VAL A 73 2.68 -5.93 17.98
C VAL A 73 3.69 -4.89 17.49
N MET A 74 3.30 -3.99 16.59
CA MET A 74 4.21 -2.93 16.14
C MET A 74 4.58 -1.98 17.28
N SER A 75 3.65 -1.65 18.16
CA SER A 75 3.91 -0.83 19.35
C SER A 75 4.94 -1.49 20.29
N SER A 76 4.78 -2.79 20.55
CA SER A 76 5.73 -3.51 21.42
C SER A 76 7.13 -3.58 20.83
N LEU A 77 7.25 -3.79 19.51
CA LEU A 77 8.55 -3.79 18.83
C LEU A 77 9.25 -2.44 18.93
N ARG A 78 8.54 -1.33 18.75
CA ARG A 78 9.07 0.05 18.80
C ARG A 78 9.62 0.48 20.15
N THR A 79 9.38 -0.29 21.21
CA THR A 79 9.98 -0.06 22.53
C THR A 79 11.51 -0.03 22.46
N CYS A 80 12.09 -0.79 21.52
CA CYS A 80 13.51 -0.71 21.20
C CYS A 80 13.74 0.38 20.15
N LYS A 81 14.48 1.45 20.47
CA LYS A 81 14.75 2.53 19.51
C LYS A 81 15.41 2.03 18.22
N GLU A 82 16.22 0.98 18.32
CA GLU A 82 16.90 0.30 17.20
C GLU A 82 15.95 -0.42 16.25
N SER A 83 14.73 -0.75 16.68
CA SER A 83 13.72 -1.40 15.83
C SER A 83 12.86 -0.39 15.05
N THR A 84 12.96 0.90 15.39
CA THR A 84 12.22 1.97 14.72
C THR A 84 13.08 2.53 13.59
N SER A 85 12.60 2.39 12.35
CA SER A 85 13.33 2.89 11.18
C SER A 85 13.53 4.42 11.23
N ASP A 86 14.61 4.91 10.64
CA ASP A 86 14.90 6.36 10.59
C ASP A 86 13.77 7.16 9.93
N LEU A 87 13.13 6.60 8.90
CA LEU A 87 11.98 7.23 8.24
C LEU A 87 10.82 7.42 9.22
N GLU A 88 10.52 6.41 10.02
CA GLU A 88 9.47 6.49 11.03
C GLU A 88 9.83 7.49 12.13
N GLN A 89 11.09 7.53 12.55
CA GLN A 89 11.57 8.56 13.50
C GLN A 89 11.35 9.96 12.93
N LEU A 90 11.67 10.22 11.66
CA LEU A 90 11.45 11.52 11.03
C LEU A 90 9.96 11.88 10.89
N CYS A 91 9.09 10.90 10.64
CA CYS A 91 7.65 11.13 10.56
C CYS A 91 6.98 11.32 11.94
N THR A 92 7.63 10.92 13.02
CA THR A 92 7.12 11.05 14.40
C THR A 92 7.85 12.14 15.19
N TYR A 93 9.00 12.60 14.71
CA TYR A 93 9.68 13.78 15.23
C TYR A 93 8.79 14.99 15.02
N ASN A 94 8.22 15.46 16.12
CA ASN A 94 7.47 16.71 16.15
C ASN A 94 8.39 17.83 15.66
N LEU A 95 8.16 18.31 14.43
CA LEU A 95 8.67 19.60 13.98
C LEU A 95 7.97 20.67 14.82
N CYS A 96 8.67 21.12 15.86
CA CYS A 96 8.34 22.27 16.72
C CYS A 96 7.06 22.15 17.57
N GLN A 97 7.24 21.72 18.83
CA GLN A 97 6.52 22.38 19.92
C GLN A 97 7.22 23.72 20.17
N SER A 98 6.57 24.81 19.76
CA SER A 98 6.92 26.19 20.13
C SER A 98 5.68 26.85 20.71
#